data_AF-A0A9P5RXB0-F1
#
_entry.id   AF-A0A9P5RXB0-F1
#
_cell.length_a   1.000
_cell.length_b   1.000
_cell.length_c   1.000
_cell.angle_alpha   90.00
_cell.angle_beta   90.00
_cell.angle_gamma   90.00
#
_symmetry.space_group_name_H-M   'P 1'
#
loop_
_entity.id
_entity.type
_entity.pdbx_description
1 polymer ?
#
loop_
_entity_poly.entity_id
_entity_poly.type
_entity_poly.pdbx_seq_one_letter_code
_entity_poly.pdbx_strand_id
1 'polypeptide(L)'
;MPNGVVSVPSVGAVVTPLFVLVCTVFGPGLLNVAPTPYLAIALSLGYLDRLGSWSWAALFPNLYLFACLTVGTGLAYAGMLQTDVWDNSMLAAPFLVGIGVALVNLIPLWIHLAWQRRFLPQERFQNGAWALLATLVAPSIWVALFTIVYAVSPIGSYGSIAYTQFQLEPMVQWASVAGIAGIEFFMVWASVILYRAWVRHVRLESTELDNKNWSEIGVKTRFRSRAFRRLLFAPTPTFLLVTLFIFLFGSMRFWNADGTFYMKPLHDTIIPTVQASCIIGASSSDTTDLPRYLNQTVDFAKKGSKIIIWSETSVSVNNAQQLDNLWAAARNISTTYGIYLGITYSQFLDEQLLKNKNMFTLFDPNGQVAFEYQKAHPVIMVETDTIPGPNHLPVADSEYGRLGGAICFDMDFQNFIAQAGDQKVDILLQPSWTWGSIGRLEATIQSFRAVEQGLTIFRCGSWAPSTVWDPYHQLFGYKYNLGSGDFTAEVPLRKHVPTVYNAVGNLWAYICCAASIVFLILVLVPKRHVDRWFAAIEGRILRRSRSDEGSSGSSLPVTSDDAVREADNA
;
A
#
# COMPACT_ATOMS: atom_id res chain seq x y z
N MET A 1 -22.12 -46.46 22.70
CA MET A 1 -21.10 -45.74 23.49
C MET A 1 -20.01 -45.28 22.51
N PRO A 2 -19.75 -43.98 22.37
CA PRO A 2 -18.73 -43.49 21.45
C PRO A 2 -17.37 -43.54 22.16
N ASN A 3 -16.44 -44.35 21.65
CA ASN A 3 -15.04 -44.25 22.04
C ASN A 3 -14.45 -43.01 21.34
N GLY A 4 -14.40 -41.92 22.10
CA GLY A 4 -13.65 -40.73 21.74
C GLY A 4 -12.16 -41.03 21.74
N VAL A 5 -11.60 -41.28 20.56
CA VAL A 5 -10.18 -41.07 20.34
C VAL A 5 -10.03 -39.59 19.99
N VAL A 6 -9.63 -38.79 20.98
CA VAL A 6 -9.09 -37.46 20.72
C VAL A 6 -7.84 -37.68 19.86
N SER A 7 -7.98 -37.54 18.54
CA SER A 7 -6.84 -37.62 17.63
C SER A 7 -5.86 -36.53 18.03
N VAL A 8 -4.65 -36.92 18.43
CA VAL A 8 -3.54 -35.99 18.65
C VAL A 8 -3.46 -35.07 17.42
N PRO A 9 -3.43 -33.73 17.58
CA PRO A 9 -3.29 -32.84 16.45
C PRO A 9 -2.04 -33.27 15.68
N SER A 10 -2.16 -33.48 14.37
CA SER A 10 -0.96 -33.73 13.54
C SER A 10 0.10 -32.67 13.85
N VAL A 11 1.39 -33.00 13.80
CA VAL A 11 2.48 -32.03 14.09
C VAL A 11 2.28 -30.72 13.30
N GLY A 12 1.77 -30.81 12.07
CA GLY A 12 1.43 -29.64 11.25
C GLY A 12 0.30 -28.75 11.82
N ALA A 13 -0.65 -29.29 12.58
CA ALA A 13 -1.72 -28.53 13.21
C ALA A 13 -1.24 -27.62 14.36
N VAL A 14 -0.07 -27.93 14.94
CA VAL A 14 0.59 -27.10 15.97
C VAL A 14 1.65 -26.20 15.32
N VAL A 15 2.48 -26.75 14.43
CA VAL A 15 3.64 -26.03 13.88
C VAL A 15 3.25 -24.93 12.89
N THR A 16 2.21 -25.12 12.06
CA THR A 16 1.86 -24.14 11.02
C THR A 16 1.44 -22.78 11.62
N PRO A 17 0.54 -22.69 12.62
CA PRO A 17 0.21 -21.41 13.24
C PRO A 17 1.39 -20.73 13.95
N LEU A 18 2.31 -21.49 14.56
CA LEU A 18 3.54 -20.92 15.12
C LEU A 18 4.42 -20.31 14.04
N PHE A 19 4.53 -20.94 12.87
CA PHE A 19 5.27 -20.36 11.76
C PHE A 19 4.57 -19.12 11.20
N VAL A 20 3.23 -19.09 11.17
CA VAL A 20 2.45 -17.88 10.87
C VAL A 20 2.76 -16.77 11.88
N LEU A 21 2.83 -17.07 13.18
CA LEU A 21 3.22 -16.10 14.22
C LEU A 21 4.58 -15.50 13.88
N VAL A 22 5.60 -16.33 13.63
CA VAL A 22 6.95 -15.87 13.29
C VAL A 22 6.91 -14.97 12.03
N CYS A 23 6.24 -15.41 10.97
CA CYS A 23 6.10 -14.59 9.77
C CYS A 23 5.38 -13.25 10.04
N THR A 24 4.41 -13.24 10.95
CA THR A 24 3.66 -12.03 11.31
C THR A 24 4.50 -11.05 12.12
N VAL A 25 5.37 -11.54 13.02
CA VAL A 25 6.34 -10.70 13.76
C VAL A 25 7.24 -9.93 12.78
N PHE A 26 7.67 -10.59 11.72
CA PHE A 26 8.55 -10.02 10.68
C PHE A 26 7.80 -9.39 9.50
N GLY A 27 6.49 -9.20 9.62
CA GLY A 27 5.62 -8.71 8.55
C GLY A 27 5.50 -7.19 8.57
N PRO A 28 4.38 -6.63 9.07
CA PRO A 28 4.06 -5.21 8.90
C PRO A 28 4.69 -4.28 9.98
N GLY A 29 5.49 -4.85 10.89
CA GLY A 29 6.16 -4.12 11.98
C GLY A 29 7.53 -3.55 11.60
N LEU A 30 8.31 -3.17 12.62
CA LEU A 30 9.63 -2.56 12.48
C LEU A 30 10.67 -3.47 11.83
N LEU A 31 10.52 -4.79 12.04
CA LEU A 31 11.40 -5.82 11.48
C LEU A 31 10.78 -6.35 10.19
N ASN A 32 10.75 -5.49 9.18
CA ASN A 32 10.13 -5.80 7.91
C ASN A 32 11.00 -6.76 7.08
N VAL A 33 10.54 -8.00 6.90
CA VAL A 33 11.14 -9.01 6.02
C VAL A 33 10.17 -9.27 4.87
N ALA A 34 10.44 -8.69 3.70
CA ALA A 34 9.53 -8.65 2.56
C ALA A 34 8.75 -9.96 2.21
N PRO A 35 9.33 -11.18 2.23
CA PRO A 35 8.59 -12.41 1.91
C PRO A 35 7.64 -12.91 3.01
N THR A 36 7.77 -12.46 4.25
CA THR A 36 7.04 -13.06 5.38
C THR A 36 5.53 -12.83 5.35
N PRO A 37 4.97 -11.67 4.89
CA PRO A 37 3.52 -11.53 4.79
C PRO A 37 2.92 -12.48 3.75
N TYR A 38 3.63 -12.71 2.64
CA TYR A 38 3.22 -13.68 1.61
C TYR A 38 3.07 -15.08 2.20
N LEU A 39 4.08 -15.51 2.98
CA LEU A 39 4.10 -16.80 3.65
C LEU A 39 3.02 -16.89 4.73
N ALA A 40 2.86 -15.88 5.58
CA ALA A 40 1.85 -15.86 6.63
C ALA A 40 0.44 -16.11 6.07
N ILE A 41 0.09 -15.45 4.97
CA ILE A 41 -1.21 -15.62 4.31
C ILE A 41 -1.33 -17.00 3.65
N ALA A 42 -0.31 -17.47 2.94
CA ALA A 42 -0.33 -18.77 2.27
C ALA A 42 -0.44 -19.94 3.26
N LEU A 43 0.31 -19.87 4.37
CA LEU A 43 0.26 -20.84 5.46
C LEU A 43 -1.08 -20.83 6.18
N SER A 44 -1.64 -19.63 6.42
CA SER A 44 -2.97 -19.48 7.01
C SER A 44 -4.04 -20.12 6.13
N LEU A 45 -4.00 -19.89 4.81
CA LEU A 45 -4.90 -20.56 3.85
C LEU A 45 -4.75 -22.09 3.89
N GLY A 46 -3.51 -22.59 3.82
CA GLY A 46 -3.23 -24.03 3.88
C GLY A 46 -3.68 -24.68 5.19
N TYR A 47 -3.52 -23.98 6.31
CA TYR A 47 -3.98 -24.42 7.62
C TYR A 47 -5.51 -24.49 7.69
N LEU A 48 -6.19 -23.39 7.32
CA LEU A 48 -7.64 -23.28 7.37
C LEU A 48 -8.35 -24.23 6.40
N ASP A 49 -7.76 -24.52 5.22
CA ASP A 49 -8.34 -25.49 4.28
C ASP A 49 -8.40 -26.90 4.88
N ARG A 50 -7.32 -27.33 5.57
CA ARG A 50 -7.22 -28.63 6.23
C ARG A 50 -8.26 -28.84 7.34
N LEU A 51 -8.75 -27.77 7.97
CA LEU A 51 -9.78 -27.86 9.01
C LEU A 51 -11.15 -28.29 8.46
N GLY A 52 -11.37 -28.16 7.15
CA GLY A 52 -12.68 -28.44 6.56
C GLY A 52 -13.77 -27.47 7.04
N SER A 53 -15.03 -27.85 6.82
CA SER A 53 -16.22 -27.04 7.13
C SER A 53 -16.24 -26.53 8.57
N TRP A 54 -16.86 -25.36 8.79
CA TRP A 54 -17.10 -24.85 10.14
C TRP A 54 -17.82 -25.92 10.96
N SER A 55 -17.15 -26.37 12.02
CA SER A 55 -17.61 -27.36 12.98
C SER A 55 -17.13 -26.95 14.37
N TRP A 56 -17.75 -27.47 15.42
CA TRP A 56 -17.27 -27.24 16.79
C TRP A 56 -15.81 -27.68 16.97
N ALA A 57 -15.35 -28.71 16.25
CA ALA A 57 -13.96 -29.15 16.23
C ALA A 57 -13.01 -28.14 15.56
N ALA A 58 -13.50 -27.31 14.64
CA ALA A 58 -12.71 -26.27 13.97
C ALA A 58 -12.58 -24.97 14.79
N LEU A 59 -13.34 -24.80 15.88
CA LEU A 59 -13.32 -23.60 16.71
C LEU A 59 -11.94 -23.37 17.35
N PHE A 60 -11.41 -24.38 18.05
CA PHE A 60 -10.11 -24.26 18.73
C PHE A 60 -8.94 -24.01 17.76
N PRO A 61 -8.82 -24.73 16.63
CA PRO A 61 -7.81 -24.42 15.61
C PRO A 61 -7.91 -23.00 15.03
N ASN A 62 -9.12 -22.50 14.78
CA ASN A 62 -9.31 -21.11 14.31
C ASN A 62 -8.89 -20.10 15.40
N LEU A 63 -9.27 -20.34 16.66
CA LEU A 63 -8.82 -19.52 17.79
C LEU A 63 -7.31 -19.55 17.97
N TYR A 64 -6.67 -20.70 17.71
CA TYR A 64 -5.22 -20.82 17.79
C TYR A 64 -4.50 -20.00 16.71
N LEU A 65 -4.94 -20.10 15.45
CA LEU A 65 -4.41 -19.25 14.37
C LEU A 65 -4.66 -17.76 14.66
N PHE A 66 -5.87 -17.42 15.14
CA PHE A 66 -6.21 -16.07 15.55
C PHE A 66 -5.29 -15.54 16.66
N ALA A 67 -5.01 -16.35 17.69
CA ALA A 67 -4.07 -15.99 18.75
C ALA A 67 -2.65 -15.80 18.22
N CYS A 68 -2.18 -16.67 17.32
CA CYS A 68 -0.87 -16.55 16.69
C CYS A 68 -0.74 -15.25 15.86
N LEU A 69 -1.76 -14.89 15.08
CA LEU A 69 -1.80 -13.63 14.33
C LEU A 69 -1.84 -12.41 15.26
N THR A 70 -2.65 -12.49 16.32
CA THR A 70 -2.79 -11.42 17.32
C THR A 70 -1.46 -11.16 18.03
N VAL A 71 -0.84 -12.21 18.57
CA VAL A 71 0.45 -12.12 19.27
C VAL A 71 1.56 -11.69 18.30
N GLY A 72 1.61 -12.28 17.11
CA GLY A 72 2.60 -11.91 16.09
C GLY A 72 2.51 -10.43 15.72
N THR A 73 1.30 -9.92 15.49
CA THR A 73 1.06 -8.51 15.16
C THR A 73 1.36 -7.59 16.35
N GLY A 74 0.94 -7.99 17.56
CA GLY A 74 1.24 -7.24 18.79
C GLY A 74 2.73 -7.10 19.04
N LEU A 75 3.50 -8.16 18.80
CA LEU A 75 4.97 -8.13 18.86
C LEU A 75 5.59 -7.28 17.74
N ALA A 76 5.06 -7.37 16.51
CA ALA A 76 5.52 -6.56 15.38
C ALA A 76 5.38 -5.05 15.66
N TYR A 77 4.36 -4.65 16.42
CA TYR A 77 4.08 -3.27 16.82
C TYR A 77 4.42 -2.94 18.28
N ALA A 78 5.11 -3.82 19.00
CA ALA A 78 5.39 -3.61 20.43
C ALA A 78 6.11 -2.29 20.71
N GLY A 79 6.95 -1.83 19.77
CA GLY A 79 7.69 -0.58 19.82
C GLY A 79 6.93 0.68 19.37
N MET A 80 5.70 0.56 18.84
CA MET A 80 4.98 1.66 18.18
C MET A 80 4.77 2.88 19.08
N LEU A 81 4.43 2.66 20.35
CA LEU A 81 4.19 3.72 21.34
C LEU A 81 5.38 3.89 22.31
N GLN A 82 6.49 3.22 22.04
CA GLN A 82 7.68 3.28 22.89
C GLN A 82 8.50 4.51 22.53
N THR A 83 8.76 5.37 23.51
CA THR A 83 9.67 6.51 23.40
C THR A 83 11.11 6.04 23.62
N ASP A 84 12.02 6.94 23.98
CA ASP A 84 13.42 6.59 24.25
C ASP A 84 13.59 5.67 25.47
N VAL A 85 12.60 5.64 26.37
CA VAL A 85 12.56 4.74 27.53
C VAL A 85 11.47 3.71 27.32
N TRP A 86 11.84 2.43 27.41
CA TRP A 86 10.89 1.34 27.26
C TRP A 86 9.92 1.27 28.46
N ASP A 87 8.63 1.47 28.19
CA ASP A 87 7.55 1.36 29.17
C ASP A 87 6.65 0.16 28.86
N ASN A 88 6.67 -0.83 29.76
CA ASN A 88 5.84 -2.02 29.64
C ASN A 88 4.34 -1.73 29.77
N SER A 89 3.94 -0.60 30.37
CA SER A 89 2.54 -0.22 30.51
C SER A 89 1.88 0.04 29.14
N MET A 90 2.67 0.45 28.14
CA MET A 90 2.22 0.74 26.79
C MET A 90 2.08 -0.51 25.90
N LEU A 91 2.46 -1.69 26.40
CA LEU A 91 2.42 -2.93 25.61
C LEU A 91 1.01 -3.44 25.32
N ALA A 92 -0.02 -3.02 26.07
CA ALA A 92 -1.38 -3.48 25.80
C ALA A 92 -1.92 -3.01 24.43
N ALA A 93 -1.60 -1.77 24.04
CA ALA A 93 -2.15 -1.15 22.84
C ALA A 93 -1.74 -1.88 21.53
N PRO A 94 -0.47 -2.22 21.29
CA PRO A 94 -0.07 -3.03 20.13
C PRO A 94 -0.82 -4.36 20.00
N PHE A 95 -1.14 -5.03 21.10
CA PHE A 95 -1.88 -6.30 21.07
C PHE A 95 -3.38 -6.09 20.80
N LEU A 96 -3.97 -4.96 21.23
CA LEU A 96 -5.32 -4.59 20.82
C LEU A 96 -5.41 -4.31 19.32
N VAL A 97 -4.40 -3.64 18.75
CA VAL A 97 -4.24 -3.51 17.29
C VAL A 97 -4.13 -4.89 16.65
N GLY A 98 -3.34 -5.79 17.25
CA GLY A 98 -3.20 -7.17 16.81
C GLY A 98 -4.51 -7.94 16.75
N ILE A 99 -5.41 -7.77 17.73
CA ILE A 99 -6.76 -8.36 17.73
C ILE A 99 -7.55 -7.86 16.51
N GLY A 100 -7.59 -6.54 16.31
CA GLY A 100 -8.32 -5.93 15.19
C GLY A 100 -7.80 -6.41 13.83
N VAL A 101 -6.47 -6.36 13.64
CA VAL A 101 -5.80 -6.80 12.40
C VAL A 101 -6.03 -8.29 12.15
N ALA A 102 -5.92 -9.14 13.18
CA ALA A 102 -6.14 -10.58 13.04
C ALA A 102 -7.60 -10.90 12.64
N LEU A 103 -8.58 -10.22 13.24
CA LEU A 103 -10.00 -10.39 12.87
C LEU A 103 -10.24 -10.01 11.41
N VAL A 104 -9.72 -8.85 10.99
CA VAL A 104 -9.86 -8.34 9.62
C VAL A 104 -9.16 -9.26 8.62
N ASN A 105 -7.93 -9.70 8.91
CA ASN A 105 -7.12 -10.55 8.03
C ASN A 105 -7.76 -11.91 7.73
N LEU A 106 -8.46 -12.50 8.70
CA LEU A 106 -9.04 -13.83 8.54
C LEU A 106 -10.32 -13.83 7.68
N ILE A 107 -11.05 -12.71 7.62
CA ILE A 107 -12.30 -12.59 6.86
C ILE A 107 -12.13 -12.93 5.37
N PRO A 108 -11.19 -12.32 4.62
CA PRO A 108 -10.94 -12.68 3.22
C PRO A 108 -10.60 -14.16 3.03
N LEU A 109 -9.86 -14.76 3.97
CA LEU A 109 -9.44 -16.15 3.89
C LEU A 109 -10.62 -17.11 4.10
N TRP A 110 -11.46 -16.85 5.09
CA TRP A 110 -12.67 -17.65 5.32
C TRP A 110 -13.64 -17.56 4.15
N ILE A 111 -13.86 -16.37 3.59
CA ILE A 111 -14.74 -16.21 2.42
C ILE A 111 -14.14 -16.91 1.20
N HIS A 112 -12.82 -16.79 0.98
CA HIS A 112 -12.13 -17.50 -0.09
C HIS A 112 -12.32 -19.02 0.02
N LEU A 113 -12.13 -19.59 1.21
CA LEU A 113 -12.30 -21.03 1.43
C LEU A 113 -13.76 -21.48 1.32
N ALA A 114 -14.72 -20.67 1.79
CA ALA A 114 -16.15 -20.94 1.59
C ALA A 114 -16.51 -20.97 0.10
N TRP A 115 -15.99 -20.01 -0.67
CA TRP A 115 -16.13 -19.99 -2.12
C TRP A 115 -15.47 -21.22 -2.77
N GLN A 116 -14.23 -21.54 -2.36
CA GLN A 116 -13.46 -22.67 -2.90
C GLN A 116 -14.20 -24.00 -2.69
N ARG A 117 -14.67 -24.30 -1.48
CA ARG A 117 -15.39 -25.55 -1.17
C ARG A 117 -16.66 -25.71 -1.99
N ARG A 118 -17.33 -24.61 -2.27
CA ARG A 118 -18.59 -24.59 -3.00
C ARG A 118 -18.41 -24.80 -4.50
N PHE A 119 -17.40 -24.16 -5.10
CA PHE A 119 -17.26 -24.08 -6.56
C PHE A 119 -16.10 -24.91 -7.14
N LEU A 120 -15.00 -25.10 -6.39
CA LEU A 120 -13.82 -25.83 -6.89
C LEU A 120 -14.09 -27.30 -7.29
N PRO A 121 -15.03 -28.05 -6.67
CA PRO A 121 -15.35 -29.41 -7.12
C PRO A 121 -15.88 -29.47 -8.56
N GLN A 122 -16.38 -28.38 -9.12
CA GLN A 122 -16.89 -28.35 -10.49
C GLN A 122 -15.73 -28.27 -11.49
N GLU A 123 -15.71 -29.12 -12.52
CA GLU A 123 -14.63 -29.19 -13.52
C GLU A 123 -14.25 -27.83 -14.13
N ARG A 124 -15.24 -26.94 -14.32
CA ARG A 124 -15.00 -25.60 -14.89
C ARG A 124 -14.04 -24.74 -14.08
N PHE A 125 -13.99 -24.87 -12.75
CA PHE A 125 -13.11 -24.07 -11.88
C PHE A 125 -11.73 -24.71 -11.68
N GLN A 126 -11.46 -25.86 -12.31
CA GLN A 126 -10.18 -26.56 -12.21
C GLN A 126 -9.16 -26.01 -13.21
N ASN A 127 -9.59 -25.53 -14.38
CA ASN A 127 -8.70 -25.05 -15.45
C ASN A 127 -9.22 -23.80 -16.19
N GLY A 128 -8.31 -23.02 -16.77
CA GLY A 128 -8.65 -21.85 -17.60
C GLY A 128 -9.20 -20.64 -16.82
N ALA A 129 -9.96 -19.78 -17.51
CA ALA A 129 -10.38 -18.47 -17.00
C ALA A 129 -11.18 -18.52 -15.69
N TRP A 130 -12.04 -19.52 -15.52
CA TRP A 130 -12.78 -19.71 -14.26
C TRP A 130 -11.86 -20.08 -13.10
N ALA A 131 -10.83 -20.89 -13.34
CA ALA A 131 -9.81 -21.20 -12.34
C ALA A 131 -8.95 -19.99 -11.99
N LEU A 132 -8.72 -19.07 -12.94
CA LEU A 132 -8.08 -17.78 -12.69
C LEU A 132 -8.97 -16.91 -11.80
N LEU A 133 -10.26 -16.75 -12.14
CA LEU A 133 -11.21 -16.00 -11.32
C LEU A 133 -11.26 -16.51 -9.87
N ALA A 134 -11.19 -17.83 -9.67
CA ALA A 134 -11.10 -18.43 -8.33
C ALA A 134 -9.93 -17.91 -7.49
N THR A 135 -8.80 -17.59 -8.12
CA THR A 135 -7.62 -17.04 -7.42
C THR A 135 -7.75 -15.59 -7.03
N LEU A 136 -8.67 -14.86 -7.66
CA LEU A 136 -8.85 -13.42 -7.43
C LEU A 136 -9.83 -13.13 -6.29
N VAL A 137 -10.49 -14.15 -5.72
CA VAL A 137 -11.48 -13.99 -4.64
C VAL A 137 -10.85 -13.40 -3.37
N ALA A 138 -9.79 -14.04 -2.84
CA ALA A 138 -9.12 -13.55 -1.63
C ALA A 138 -8.51 -12.14 -1.80
N PRO A 139 -7.71 -11.84 -2.85
CA PRO A 139 -7.12 -10.52 -3.01
C PRO A 139 -8.17 -9.42 -3.23
N SER A 140 -9.27 -9.71 -3.93
CA SER A 140 -10.36 -8.72 -4.10
C SER A 140 -11.03 -8.38 -2.77
N ILE A 141 -11.34 -9.40 -1.96
CA ILE A 141 -11.99 -9.20 -0.65
C ILE A 141 -11.05 -8.53 0.33
N TRP A 142 -9.77 -8.89 0.30
CA TRP A 142 -8.74 -8.24 1.12
C TRP A 142 -8.69 -6.75 0.83
N VAL A 143 -8.50 -6.35 -0.43
CA VAL A 143 -8.43 -4.94 -0.81
C VAL A 143 -9.72 -4.21 -0.49
N ALA A 144 -10.89 -4.82 -0.76
CA ALA A 144 -12.17 -4.21 -0.46
C ALA A 144 -12.32 -3.92 1.04
N LEU A 145 -11.96 -4.89 1.88
CA LEU A 145 -12.03 -4.76 3.33
C LEU A 145 -11.04 -3.72 3.86
N PHE A 146 -9.78 -3.78 3.43
CA PHE A 146 -8.75 -2.84 3.88
C PHE A 146 -8.97 -1.42 3.39
N THR A 147 -9.57 -1.23 2.21
CA THR A 147 -9.99 0.11 1.76
C THR A 147 -11.03 0.72 2.71
N ILE A 148 -11.97 -0.09 3.20
CA ILE A 148 -12.95 0.36 4.20
C ILE A 148 -12.24 0.65 5.52
N VAL A 149 -11.34 -0.25 5.96
CA VAL A 149 -10.55 -0.06 7.19
C VAL A 149 -9.77 1.25 7.14
N TYR A 150 -8.99 1.52 6.10
CA TYR A 150 -8.19 2.75 5.98
C TYR A 150 -9.05 4.01 5.90
N ALA A 151 -10.26 3.93 5.35
CA ALA A 151 -11.17 5.06 5.27
C ALA A 151 -11.81 5.43 6.62
N VAL A 152 -11.98 4.47 7.53
CA VAL A 152 -12.63 4.69 8.84
C VAL A 152 -11.67 4.60 10.03
N SER A 153 -10.46 4.08 9.79
CA SER A 153 -9.46 3.85 10.82
C SER A 153 -8.89 5.17 11.32
N PRO A 154 -8.87 5.41 12.64
CA PRO A 154 -8.23 6.60 13.20
C PRO A 154 -6.71 6.58 13.07
N ILE A 155 -6.12 5.45 12.62
CA ILE A 155 -4.70 5.31 12.35
C ILE A 155 -4.35 5.29 10.85
N GLY A 156 -5.28 5.71 9.98
CA GLY A 156 -5.07 5.79 8.54
C GLY A 156 -4.71 4.43 7.92
N SER A 157 -3.73 4.44 7.02
CA SER A 157 -3.22 3.24 6.32
C SER A 157 -2.18 2.44 7.12
N TYR A 158 -1.92 2.84 8.37
CA TYR A 158 -1.00 2.14 9.24
C TYR A 158 -1.43 0.67 9.42
N GLY A 159 -0.47 -0.25 9.33
CA GLY A 159 -0.76 -1.69 9.31
C GLY A 159 -0.83 -2.32 7.91
N SER A 160 -0.79 -1.53 6.84
CA SER A 160 -0.79 -2.09 5.49
C SER A 160 0.42 -2.99 5.24
N ILE A 161 0.14 -4.17 4.65
CA ILE A 161 1.20 -5.09 4.27
C ILE A 161 1.98 -4.57 3.06
N ALA A 162 1.48 -3.59 2.30
CA ALA A 162 2.19 -3.03 1.15
C ALA A 162 3.53 -2.38 1.54
N TYR A 163 3.59 -1.75 2.72
CA TYR A 163 4.81 -1.11 3.22
C TYR A 163 5.95 -2.09 3.45
N THR A 164 5.63 -3.39 3.57
CA THR A 164 6.65 -4.43 3.66
C THR A 164 7.54 -4.51 2.42
N GLN A 165 7.06 -3.98 1.30
CA GLN A 165 7.75 -4.00 0.01
C GLN A 165 8.68 -2.80 -0.20
N PHE A 166 8.92 -1.97 0.82
CA PHE A 166 9.76 -0.76 0.74
C PHE A 166 11.12 -0.95 0.06
N GLN A 167 11.80 -2.07 0.33
CA GLN A 167 13.11 -2.37 -0.24
C GLN A 167 13.05 -3.01 -1.63
N LEU A 168 11.85 -3.30 -2.13
CA LEU A 168 11.62 -3.85 -3.47
C LEU A 168 11.18 -2.71 -4.39
N GLU A 169 12.12 -1.87 -4.79
CA GLU A 169 11.87 -0.63 -5.54
C GLU A 169 10.93 -0.82 -6.75
N PRO A 170 11.08 -1.87 -7.60
CA PRO A 170 10.16 -2.10 -8.71
C PRO A 170 8.72 -2.38 -8.26
N MET A 171 8.53 -3.01 -7.10
CA MET A 171 7.20 -3.25 -6.52
C MET A 171 6.59 -1.95 -6.00
N VAL A 172 7.38 -1.09 -5.34
CA VAL A 172 6.91 0.20 -4.82
C VAL A 172 6.39 1.08 -5.95
N GLN A 173 7.03 1.05 -7.14
CA GLN A 173 6.57 1.80 -8.31
C GLN A 173 5.13 1.45 -8.74
N TRP A 174 4.63 0.26 -8.40
CA TRP A 174 3.24 -0.11 -8.68
C TRP A 174 2.22 0.75 -7.92
N ALA A 175 2.63 1.40 -6.82
CA ALA A 175 1.81 2.37 -6.11
C ALA A 175 1.43 3.59 -6.99
N SER A 176 2.26 3.96 -7.96
CA SER A 176 1.92 5.00 -8.96
C SER A 176 0.77 4.59 -9.90
N VAL A 177 0.40 3.30 -9.93
CA VAL A 177 -0.67 2.79 -10.78
C VAL A 177 -1.96 2.55 -10.02
N ALA A 178 -1.88 1.84 -8.91
CA ALA A 178 -3.05 1.34 -8.19
C ALA A 178 -3.00 1.64 -6.67
N GLY A 179 -2.08 2.52 -6.24
CA GLY A 179 -1.81 2.81 -4.84
C GLY A 179 -1.28 1.58 -4.09
N ILE A 180 -1.16 1.68 -2.76
CA ILE A 180 -0.86 0.51 -1.91
C ILE A 180 -1.87 -0.64 -2.11
N ALA A 181 -3.13 -0.34 -2.45
CA ALA A 181 -4.16 -1.35 -2.72
C ALA A 181 -3.76 -2.31 -3.86
N GLY A 182 -3.07 -1.81 -4.88
CA GLY A 182 -2.54 -2.65 -5.96
C GLY A 182 -1.42 -3.59 -5.49
N ILE A 183 -0.56 -3.13 -4.59
CA ILE A 183 0.51 -3.93 -4.00
C ILE A 183 -0.08 -5.00 -3.09
N GLU A 184 -1.02 -4.65 -2.21
CA GLU A 184 -1.72 -5.62 -1.35
C GLU A 184 -2.45 -6.69 -2.16
N PHE A 185 -3.14 -6.28 -3.24
CA PHE A 185 -3.78 -7.21 -4.16
C PHE A 185 -2.78 -8.25 -4.68
N PHE A 186 -1.64 -7.76 -5.18
CA PHE A 186 -0.59 -8.63 -5.72
C PHE A 186 -0.05 -9.58 -4.65
N MET A 187 0.21 -9.08 -3.44
CA MET A 187 0.72 -9.86 -2.32
C MET A 187 -0.22 -11.02 -1.95
N VAL A 188 -1.51 -10.73 -1.79
CA VAL A 188 -2.51 -11.73 -1.44
C VAL A 188 -2.71 -12.71 -2.59
N TRP A 189 -2.70 -12.23 -3.84
CA TRP A 189 -2.83 -13.10 -5.01
C TRP A 189 -1.66 -14.08 -5.11
N ALA A 190 -0.43 -13.60 -4.88
CA ALA A 190 0.76 -14.43 -4.81
C ALA A 190 0.65 -15.51 -3.72
N SER A 191 0.15 -15.16 -2.52
CA SER A 191 -0.11 -16.13 -1.44
C SER A 191 -1.13 -17.20 -1.84
N VAL A 192 -2.19 -16.84 -2.56
CA VAL A 192 -3.16 -17.81 -3.10
C VAL A 192 -2.51 -18.74 -4.12
N ILE A 193 -1.66 -18.23 -5.02
CA ILE A 193 -0.94 -19.05 -5.99
C ILE A 193 0.02 -20.01 -5.29
N LEU A 194 0.78 -19.55 -4.30
CA LEU A 194 1.67 -20.37 -3.48
C LEU A 194 0.90 -21.51 -2.78
N TYR A 195 -0.19 -21.17 -2.10
CA TYR A 195 -1.08 -22.13 -1.45
C TYR A 195 -1.62 -23.19 -2.45
N ARG A 196 -2.10 -22.76 -3.62
CA ARG A 196 -2.64 -23.69 -4.63
C ARG A 196 -1.56 -24.61 -5.21
N ALA A 197 -0.36 -24.08 -5.45
CA ALA A 197 0.78 -24.87 -5.92
C ALA A 197 1.16 -25.93 -4.88
N TRP A 198 1.21 -25.56 -3.60
CA TRP A 198 1.46 -26.48 -2.48
C TRP A 198 0.40 -27.59 -2.40
N VAL A 199 -0.90 -27.25 -2.40
CA VAL A 199 -1.98 -28.24 -2.34
C VAL A 199 -1.93 -29.21 -3.53
N ARG A 200 -1.61 -28.71 -4.73
CA ARG A 200 -1.45 -29.54 -5.91
C ARG A 200 -0.28 -30.52 -5.76
N HIS A 201 0.86 -30.06 -5.26
CA HIS A 201 2.04 -30.89 -5.05
C HIS A 201 1.78 -32.02 -4.06
N VAL A 202 1.20 -31.70 -2.89
CA VAL A 202 0.90 -32.70 -1.85
C VAL A 202 -0.12 -33.73 -2.34
N ARG A 203 -1.12 -33.32 -3.13
CA ARG A 203 -2.08 -34.27 -3.72
C ARG A 203 -1.42 -35.23 -4.71
N LEU A 204 -0.52 -34.75 -5.57
CA LEU A 204 0.19 -35.60 -6.53
C LEU A 204 1.00 -36.69 -5.81
N GLU A 205 1.75 -36.33 -4.75
CA GLU A 205 2.50 -37.30 -3.94
C GLU A 205 1.60 -38.33 -3.25
N SER A 206 0.44 -37.91 -2.71
CA SER A 206 -0.50 -38.86 -2.10
C SER A 206 -1.13 -39.82 -3.11
N THR A 207 -1.24 -39.42 -4.38
CA THR A 207 -1.81 -40.27 -5.44
C THR A 207 -0.77 -41.28 -5.97
N GLU A 208 0.53 -40.98 -5.86
CA GLU A 208 1.61 -41.94 -6.17
C GLU A 208 1.71 -43.07 -5.13
N LEU A 209 1.29 -42.84 -3.88
CA LEU A 209 1.25 -43.87 -2.84
C LEU A 209 0.04 -44.82 -2.93
N ASP A 210 -1.05 -44.41 -3.59
CA ASP A 210 -2.26 -45.22 -3.78
C ASP A 210 -2.40 -45.83 -5.20
N ASN A 211 -1.56 -45.44 -6.15
CA ASN A 211 -1.59 -45.97 -7.51
C ASN A 211 -0.59 -47.12 -7.73
N LYS A 212 -0.88 -48.30 -7.16
CA LYS A 212 -0.39 -49.57 -7.73
C LYS A 212 -1.37 -50.27 -8.65
N ASN A 213 -2.50 -49.65 -8.99
CA ASN A 213 -3.40 -50.08 -10.06
C ASN A 213 -4.32 -48.91 -10.37
N TRP A 214 -4.02 -48.09 -11.39
CA TRP A 214 -4.99 -47.46 -12.31
C TRP A 214 -4.22 -46.66 -13.37
N SER A 215 -4.69 -46.76 -14.62
CA SER A 215 -4.06 -46.29 -15.86
C SER A 215 -3.96 -44.76 -15.98
N GLU A 216 -2.85 -44.29 -16.56
CA GLU A 216 -2.54 -42.90 -16.90
C GLU A 216 -3.72 -42.11 -17.46
N ILE A 217 -4.16 -41.08 -16.72
CA ILE A 217 -4.90 -39.96 -17.29
C ILE A 217 -3.87 -39.01 -17.93
N GLY A 218 -3.65 -39.08 -19.25
CA GLY A 218 -2.81 -38.05 -19.89
C GLY A 218 -2.29 -38.21 -21.33
N VAL A 219 -2.48 -39.32 -22.06
CA VAL A 219 -1.71 -39.54 -23.31
C VAL A 219 -2.43 -39.11 -24.62
N LYS A 220 -3.38 -38.18 -24.60
CA LYS A 220 -3.89 -37.57 -25.86
C LYS A 220 -3.89 -36.06 -25.83
N THR A 221 -2.70 -35.47 -25.69
CA THR A 221 -2.42 -34.08 -26.08
C THR A 221 -2.44 -33.96 -27.60
N ARG A 222 -3.64 -33.81 -28.18
CA ARG A 222 -3.79 -33.33 -29.55
C ARG A 222 -3.50 -31.82 -29.55
N PHE A 223 -2.29 -31.44 -29.98
CA PHE A 223 -1.87 -30.05 -30.19
C PHE A 223 -2.85 -29.35 -31.15
N ARG A 224 -3.67 -28.45 -30.62
CA ARG A 224 -4.58 -27.58 -31.40
C ARG A 224 -4.54 -26.18 -30.79
N SER A 225 -4.69 -25.16 -31.65
CA SER A 225 -4.63 -23.70 -31.37
C SER A 225 -5.42 -23.18 -30.15
N ARG A 226 -6.36 -23.97 -29.59
CA ARG A 226 -7.06 -23.68 -28.33
C ARG A 226 -6.19 -23.84 -27.07
N ALA A 227 -5.03 -24.50 -27.17
CA ALA A 227 -4.11 -24.70 -26.04
C ALA A 227 -3.44 -23.40 -25.59
N PHE A 228 -3.07 -22.51 -26.52
CA PHE A 228 -2.42 -21.24 -26.19
C PHE A 228 -3.33 -20.31 -25.37
N ARG A 229 -4.62 -20.18 -25.75
CA ARG A 229 -5.62 -19.45 -24.94
C ARG A 229 -5.82 -20.11 -23.57
N ARG A 230 -5.86 -21.45 -23.49
CA ARG A 230 -5.98 -22.16 -22.20
C ARG A 230 -4.75 -21.97 -21.30
N LEU A 231 -3.56 -21.83 -21.87
CA LEU A 231 -2.32 -21.56 -21.15
C LEU A 231 -2.26 -20.11 -20.65
N LEU A 232 -2.65 -19.13 -21.48
CA LEU A 232 -2.68 -17.71 -21.13
C LEU A 232 -3.66 -17.38 -19.99
N PHE A 233 -4.77 -18.12 -19.89
CA PHE A 233 -5.77 -17.95 -18.82
C PHE A 233 -5.62 -18.98 -17.69
N ALA A 234 -4.51 -19.73 -17.65
CA ALA A 234 -4.22 -20.60 -16.52
C ALA A 234 -3.65 -19.76 -15.36
N PRO A 235 -4.07 -20.00 -14.09
CA PRO A 235 -3.73 -19.12 -12.97
C PRO A 235 -2.24 -18.82 -12.80
N THR A 236 -1.39 -19.86 -12.82
CA THR A 236 0.05 -19.71 -12.56
C THR A 236 0.78 -18.98 -13.70
N PRO A 237 0.63 -19.36 -14.99
CA PRO A 237 1.20 -18.56 -16.08
C PRO A 237 0.70 -17.11 -16.12
N THR A 238 -0.60 -16.86 -15.91
CA THR A 238 -1.13 -15.50 -15.86
C THR A 238 -0.49 -14.70 -14.73
N PHE A 239 -0.39 -15.28 -13.53
CA PHE A 239 0.28 -14.64 -12.40
C PHE A 239 1.73 -14.29 -12.73
N LEU A 240 2.50 -15.23 -13.29
CA LEU A 240 3.90 -14.98 -13.66
C LEU A 240 4.04 -13.88 -14.71
N LEU A 241 3.13 -13.81 -15.69
CA LEU A 241 3.11 -12.73 -16.69
C LEU A 241 2.79 -11.37 -16.05
N VAL A 242 1.85 -11.31 -15.11
CA VAL A 242 1.54 -10.07 -14.38
C VAL A 242 2.69 -9.67 -13.47
N THR A 243 3.31 -10.62 -12.75
CA THR A 243 4.52 -10.37 -11.96
C THR A 243 5.62 -9.79 -12.84
N LEU A 244 5.92 -10.44 -13.96
CA LEU A 244 6.94 -9.95 -14.90
C LEU A 244 6.59 -8.53 -15.38
N PHE A 245 5.33 -8.27 -15.72
CA PHE A 245 4.88 -6.93 -16.12
C PHE A 245 5.09 -5.88 -15.03
N ILE A 246 4.67 -6.15 -13.78
CA ILE A 246 4.83 -5.22 -12.65
C ILE A 246 6.32 -4.90 -12.43
N PHE A 247 7.17 -5.92 -12.39
CA PHE A 247 8.60 -5.73 -12.18
C PHE A 247 9.30 -5.04 -13.36
N LEU A 248 8.89 -5.33 -14.60
CA LEU A 248 9.41 -4.64 -15.79
C LEU A 248 8.98 -3.17 -15.80
N PHE A 249 7.70 -2.89 -15.58
CA PHE A 249 7.17 -1.53 -15.48
C PHE A 249 7.89 -0.76 -14.36
N GLY A 250 7.97 -1.35 -13.17
CA GLY A 250 8.59 -0.72 -12.01
C GLY A 250 10.08 -0.46 -12.22
N SER A 251 10.82 -1.45 -12.75
CA SER A 251 12.24 -1.26 -13.09
C SER A 251 12.42 -0.16 -14.14
N MET A 252 11.60 -0.14 -15.19
CA MET A 252 11.66 0.89 -16.23
C MET A 252 11.35 2.28 -15.66
N ARG A 253 10.33 2.40 -14.80
CA ARG A 253 9.95 3.67 -14.18
C ARG A 253 11.02 4.19 -13.23
N PHE A 254 11.56 3.32 -12.38
CA PHE A 254 12.61 3.67 -11.41
C PHE A 254 13.89 4.12 -12.10
N TRP A 255 14.39 3.33 -13.07
CA TRP A 255 15.67 3.62 -13.73
C TRP A 255 15.57 4.74 -14.76
N ASN A 256 14.42 4.93 -15.40
CA ASN A 256 14.24 5.99 -16.41
C ASN A 256 13.72 7.32 -15.82
N ALA A 257 13.73 7.46 -14.48
CA ALA A 257 13.30 8.67 -13.79
C ALA A 257 13.93 9.96 -14.37
N ASP A 258 15.21 9.88 -14.75
CA ASP A 258 16.02 11.00 -15.23
C ASP A 258 16.28 10.97 -16.73
N GLY A 259 15.56 10.11 -17.48
CA GLY A 259 15.80 9.95 -18.91
C GLY A 259 17.19 9.39 -19.24
N THR A 260 17.81 8.68 -18.28
CA THR A 260 19.12 7.98 -18.36
C THR A 260 19.08 6.77 -19.30
N PHE A 261 17.94 6.50 -19.94
CA PHE A 261 17.84 5.53 -21.01
C PHE A 261 18.97 5.77 -22.04
N TYR A 262 19.75 4.71 -22.31
CA TYR A 262 21.00 4.71 -23.08
C TYR A 262 22.26 5.28 -22.40
N MET A 263 22.30 5.35 -21.07
CA MET A 263 23.49 5.80 -20.31
C MET A 263 23.98 7.17 -20.79
N LYS A 264 23.04 8.12 -20.92
CA LYS A 264 23.37 9.48 -21.33
C LYS A 264 24.43 10.10 -20.40
N PRO A 265 25.24 11.03 -20.90
CA PRO A 265 26.19 11.77 -20.07
C PRO A 265 25.52 12.39 -18.85
N LEU A 266 26.22 12.41 -17.71
CA LEU A 266 25.65 12.90 -16.45
C LEU A 266 25.16 14.35 -16.53
N HIS A 267 25.82 15.19 -17.33
CA HIS A 267 25.40 16.59 -17.50
C HIS A 267 24.02 16.75 -18.15
N ASP A 268 23.56 15.75 -18.91
CA ASP A 268 22.24 15.72 -19.55
C ASP A 268 21.15 15.13 -18.65
N THR A 269 21.54 14.43 -17.58
CA THR A 269 20.63 13.71 -16.67
C THR A 269 20.65 14.25 -15.25
N ILE A 270 21.54 15.19 -14.94
CA ILE A 270 21.61 15.80 -13.61
C ILE A 270 20.38 16.67 -13.38
N ILE A 271 19.67 16.38 -12.30
CA ILE A 271 18.47 17.13 -11.93
C ILE A 271 18.93 18.38 -11.20
N PRO A 272 18.42 19.57 -11.54
CA PRO A 272 18.63 20.76 -10.73
C PRO A 272 18.14 20.52 -9.30
N THR A 273 18.91 20.95 -8.31
CA THR A 273 18.54 20.82 -6.90
C THR A 273 18.43 22.19 -6.25
N VAL A 274 17.68 22.25 -5.16
CA VAL A 274 17.66 23.37 -4.22
C VAL A 274 18.12 22.89 -2.85
N GLN A 275 19.04 23.62 -2.24
CA GLN A 275 19.45 23.32 -0.88
C GLN A 275 18.32 23.65 0.10
N ALA A 276 17.85 22.65 0.82
CA ALA A 276 16.84 22.80 1.86
C ALA A 276 17.37 22.31 3.22
N SER A 277 16.98 23.01 4.27
CA SER A 277 17.41 22.71 5.64
C SER A 277 16.25 22.52 6.59
N CYS A 278 16.49 21.67 7.57
CA CYS A 278 15.57 21.27 8.62
C CYS A 278 16.22 21.61 9.96
N ILE A 279 15.49 22.36 10.78
CA ILE A 279 15.89 22.69 12.15
C ILE A 279 15.20 21.72 13.08
N ILE A 280 16.00 21.03 13.89
CA ILE A 280 15.54 19.92 14.73
C ILE A 280 15.33 20.47 16.15
N GLY A 281 14.07 20.42 16.60
CA GLY A 281 13.65 20.73 17.95
C GLY A 281 13.20 19.50 18.71
N ALA A 282 13.36 19.52 20.04
CA ALA A 282 13.05 18.39 20.90
C ALA A 282 11.54 18.18 21.15
N SER A 283 10.69 19.09 20.65
CA SER A 283 9.31 19.29 21.12
C SER A 283 9.25 19.40 22.64
N SER A 284 9.76 20.50 23.16
CA SER A 284 9.45 20.94 24.51
C SER A 284 8.41 22.04 24.43
N SER A 285 7.44 22.02 25.34
CA SER A 285 6.51 23.12 25.61
C SER A 285 7.21 24.38 26.17
N ASP A 286 8.54 24.44 26.07
CA ASP A 286 9.37 25.45 26.68
C ASP A 286 9.91 26.41 25.61
N THR A 287 9.58 27.69 25.76
CA THR A 287 9.92 28.77 24.81
C THR A 287 11.42 29.13 24.79
N THR A 288 12.22 28.48 25.63
CA THR A 288 13.65 28.76 25.87
C THR A 288 14.52 28.57 24.62
N ASP A 289 14.09 27.76 23.66
CA ASP A 289 14.86 27.46 22.45
C ASP A 289 14.61 28.38 21.24
N LEU A 290 13.64 29.30 21.31
CA LEU A 290 13.33 30.18 20.16
C LEU A 290 14.55 30.95 19.62
N PRO A 291 15.40 31.58 20.46
CA PRO A 291 16.61 32.26 19.96
C PRO A 291 17.56 31.32 19.22
N ARG A 292 17.66 30.05 19.68
CA ARG A 292 18.49 29.03 19.03
C ARG A 292 17.94 28.70 17.65
N TYR A 293 16.64 28.45 17.50
CA TYR A 293 16.02 28.15 16.21
C TYR A 293 16.15 29.30 15.21
N LEU A 294 15.94 30.55 15.67
CA LEU A 294 16.11 31.73 14.82
C LEU A 294 17.57 31.89 14.37
N ASN A 295 18.54 31.72 15.27
CA ASN A 295 19.96 31.79 14.92
C ASN A 295 20.36 30.70 13.93
N GLN A 296 19.92 29.45 14.15
CA GLN A 296 20.16 28.35 13.21
C GLN A 296 19.52 28.62 11.84
N THR A 297 18.32 29.21 11.81
CA THR A 297 17.66 29.63 10.57
C THR A 297 18.53 30.61 9.80
N VAL A 298 19.04 31.63 10.48
CA VAL A 298 19.94 32.64 9.90
C VAL A 298 21.23 31.99 9.39
N ASP A 299 21.81 31.04 10.13
CA ASP A 299 23.03 30.36 9.72
C ASP A 299 22.83 29.50 8.46
N PHE A 300 21.70 28.79 8.32
CA PHE A 300 21.37 28.06 7.09
C PHE A 300 21.13 29.00 5.92
N ALA A 301 20.40 30.09 6.15
CA ALA A 301 20.15 31.09 5.12
C ALA A 301 21.47 31.67 4.58
N LYS A 302 22.44 31.97 5.47
CA LYS A 302 23.80 32.40 5.09
C LYS A 302 24.61 31.33 4.36
N LYS A 303 24.39 30.04 4.66
CA LYS A 303 25.03 28.91 3.99
C LYS A 303 24.42 28.59 2.61
N GLY A 304 23.36 29.28 2.22
CA GLY A 304 22.77 29.19 0.88
C GLY A 304 21.47 28.39 0.82
N SER A 305 20.94 27.93 1.94
CA SER A 305 19.67 27.19 1.98
C SER A 305 18.51 28.11 1.60
N LYS A 306 17.67 27.65 0.67
CA LYS A 306 16.56 28.45 0.11
C LYS A 306 15.20 28.08 0.66
N ILE A 307 15.06 26.85 1.16
CA ILE A 307 13.88 26.37 1.85
C ILE A 307 14.34 25.91 3.23
N ILE A 308 13.81 26.51 4.29
CA ILE A 308 14.12 26.13 5.66
C ILE A 308 12.81 25.81 6.37
N ILE A 309 12.71 24.63 6.96
CA ILE A 309 11.55 24.26 7.79
C ILE A 309 11.98 23.82 9.19
N TRP A 310 11.12 24.05 10.17
CA TRP A 310 11.32 23.58 11.54
C TRP A 310 10.61 22.23 11.72
N SER A 311 11.15 21.35 12.57
CA SER A 311 10.44 20.13 12.96
C SER A 311 9.13 20.47 13.65
N GLU A 312 8.13 19.60 13.61
CA GLU A 312 6.80 19.86 14.19
C GLU A 312 6.86 20.35 15.65
N THR A 313 5.92 21.23 16.01
CA THR A 313 5.75 21.78 17.38
C THR A 313 7.05 22.29 18.01
N SER A 314 7.94 22.91 17.22
CA SER A 314 9.26 23.36 17.68
C SER A 314 9.18 24.42 18.78
N VAL A 315 8.16 25.27 18.77
CA VAL A 315 7.93 26.30 19.79
C VAL A 315 6.46 26.33 20.24
N SER A 316 6.21 26.83 21.44
CA SER A 316 4.86 27.06 21.95
C SER A 316 4.51 28.55 21.91
N VAL A 317 3.27 28.85 21.57
CA VAL A 317 2.70 30.19 21.49
C VAL A 317 1.46 30.25 22.38
N ASN A 318 1.53 31.04 23.44
CA ASN A 318 0.52 31.06 24.49
C ASN A 318 -0.41 32.29 24.39
N ASN A 319 -0.05 33.30 23.59
CA ASN A 319 -0.86 34.49 23.37
C ASN A 319 -0.58 35.15 22.02
N ALA A 320 -1.44 36.08 21.62
CA ALA A 320 -1.33 36.79 20.34
C ALA A 320 -0.02 37.58 20.19
N GLN A 321 0.46 38.21 21.27
CA GLN A 321 1.71 38.99 21.20
C GLN A 321 2.93 38.11 20.90
N GLN A 322 2.99 36.91 21.48
CA GLN A 322 4.04 35.93 21.16
C GLN A 322 3.96 35.46 19.71
N LEU A 323 2.74 35.24 19.19
CA LEU A 323 2.52 34.90 17.80
C LEU A 323 3.03 36.00 16.87
N ASP A 324 2.63 37.24 17.13
CA ASP A 324 3.03 38.41 16.34
C ASP A 324 4.55 38.60 16.34
N ASN A 325 5.20 38.42 17.49
CA ASN A 325 6.66 38.51 17.60
C ASN A 325 7.36 37.40 16.80
N LEU A 326 6.87 36.15 16.91
CA LEU A 326 7.39 35.01 16.16
C LEU A 326 7.26 35.22 14.65
N TRP A 327 6.07 35.65 14.21
CA TRP A 327 5.80 35.95 12.80
C TRP A 327 6.63 37.12 12.31
N ALA A 328 6.77 38.20 13.09
CA ALA A 328 7.63 39.32 12.73
C ALA A 328 9.10 38.90 12.54
N ALA A 329 9.61 38.04 13.42
CA ALA A 329 10.96 37.48 13.28
C ALA A 329 11.09 36.61 12.02
N ALA A 330 10.12 35.72 11.76
CA ALA A 330 10.12 34.86 10.57
C ALA A 330 10.04 35.69 9.27
N ARG A 331 9.17 36.71 9.21
CA ARG A 331 9.07 37.64 8.08
C ARG A 331 10.38 38.36 7.83
N ASN A 332 10.98 38.94 8.87
CA ASN A 332 12.24 39.68 8.75
C ASN A 332 13.38 38.79 8.23
N ILE A 333 13.50 37.56 8.73
CA ILE A 333 14.51 36.60 8.24
C ILE A 333 14.23 36.25 6.77
N SER A 334 12.99 35.93 6.43
CA SER A 334 12.60 35.53 5.07
C SER A 334 12.91 36.63 4.05
N THR A 335 12.58 37.89 4.36
CA THR A 335 12.89 39.05 3.51
C THR A 335 14.38 39.36 3.42
N THR A 336 15.11 39.23 4.53
CA THR A 336 16.53 39.60 4.59
C THR A 336 17.37 38.65 3.75
N TYR A 337 17.06 37.35 3.79
CA TYR A 337 17.84 36.32 3.11
C TYR A 337 17.22 35.82 1.81
N GLY A 338 15.98 36.23 1.50
CA GLY A 338 15.26 35.80 0.30
C GLY A 338 15.01 34.29 0.28
N ILE A 339 14.42 33.77 1.36
CA ILE A 339 14.19 32.33 1.57
C ILE A 339 12.71 32.01 1.83
N TYR A 340 12.32 30.77 1.59
CA TYR A 340 11.09 30.21 2.12
C TYR A 340 11.34 29.67 3.53
N LEU A 341 10.61 30.18 4.52
CA LEU A 341 10.76 29.78 5.92
C LEU A 341 9.46 29.20 6.46
N GLY A 342 9.47 27.91 6.74
CA GLY A 342 8.38 27.18 7.36
C GLY A 342 8.59 27.03 8.86
N ILE A 343 7.85 27.78 9.67
CA ILE A 343 7.88 27.65 11.13
C ILE A 343 6.73 26.78 11.61
N THR A 344 6.95 26.08 12.71
CA THR A 344 5.99 25.15 13.32
C THR A 344 5.84 25.48 14.80
N TYR A 345 4.60 25.47 15.29
CA TYR A 345 4.32 25.85 16.67
C TYR A 345 3.02 25.26 17.20
N SER A 346 2.99 25.03 18.51
CA SER A 346 1.76 24.74 19.26
C SER A 346 1.12 26.05 19.69
N GLN A 347 -0.06 26.37 19.16
CA GLN A 347 -0.82 27.56 19.54
C GLN A 347 -1.88 27.20 20.58
N PHE A 348 -1.67 27.62 21.83
CA PHE A 348 -2.63 27.41 22.90
C PHE A 348 -3.78 28.41 22.82
N LEU A 349 -4.99 27.94 23.13
CA LEU A 349 -6.22 28.73 23.01
C LEU A 349 -6.73 29.31 24.34
N ASP A 350 -6.21 28.82 25.46
CA ASP A 350 -6.60 29.21 26.80
C ASP A 350 -5.39 29.52 27.68
N GLU A 351 -5.59 30.37 28.69
CA GLU A 351 -4.55 30.67 29.69
C GLU A 351 -4.19 29.44 30.54
N GLN A 352 -5.07 28.44 30.57
CA GLN A 352 -4.86 27.17 31.26
C GLN A 352 -4.00 26.19 30.45
N LEU A 353 -3.68 26.50 29.18
CA LEU A 353 -2.87 25.70 28.26
C LEU A 353 -3.37 24.26 28.08
N LEU A 354 -4.70 24.06 28.13
CA LEU A 354 -5.32 22.74 28.06
C LEU A 354 -5.61 22.30 26.63
N LYS A 355 -5.80 23.24 25.70
CA LYS A 355 -6.02 22.91 24.29
C LYS A 355 -5.12 23.73 23.39
N ASN A 356 -4.60 23.06 22.37
CA ASN A 356 -3.75 23.70 21.38
C ASN A 356 -4.17 23.37 19.94
N LYS A 357 -3.59 24.14 19.01
CA LYS A 357 -3.55 23.84 17.59
C LYS A 357 -2.11 23.55 17.21
N ASN A 358 -1.90 22.52 16.40
CA ASN A 358 -0.60 22.20 15.83
C ASN A 358 -0.47 22.88 14.46
N MET A 359 0.38 23.91 14.39
CA MET A 359 0.45 24.85 13.28
C MET A 359 1.74 24.72 12.48
N PHE A 360 1.63 24.87 11.16
CA PHE A 360 2.73 25.01 10.21
C PHE A 360 2.46 26.21 9.30
N THR A 361 3.30 27.25 9.40
CA THR A 361 3.15 28.47 8.60
C THR A 361 4.38 28.66 7.73
N LEU A 362 4.15 28.80 6.42
CA LEU A 362 5.20 29.05 5.44
C LEU A 362 5.23 30.54 5.07
N PHE A 363 6.39 31.16 5.20
CA PHE A 363 6.66 32.51 4.73
C PHE A 363 7.42 32.47 3.42
N ASP A 364 7.07 33.36 2.49
CA ASP A 364 7.76 33.54 1.22
C ASP A 364 8.98 34.48 1.36
N PRO A 365 9.83 34.58 0.32
CA PRO A 365 10.96 35.51 0.29
C PRO A 365 10.60 37.00 0.43
N ASN A 366 9.31 37.37 0.27
CA ASN A 366 8.82 38.74 0.44
C ASN A 366 8.28 38.98 1.86
N GLY A 367 8.36 37.99 2.75
CA GLY A 367 7.81 38.05 4.11
C GLY A 367 6.29 37.96 4.17
N GLN A 368 5.64 37.53 3.10
CA GLN A 368 4.21 37.23 3.08
C GLN A 368 3.98 35.79 3.56
N VAL A 369 2.81 35.55 4.16
CA VAL A 369 2.40 34.18 4.50
C VAL A 369 1.97 33.49 3.21
N ALA A 370 2.77 32.53 2.76
CA ALA A 370 2.48 31.70 1.60
C ALA A 370 1.32 30.74 1.86
N PHE A 371 1.32 30.11 3.04
CA PHE A 371 0.16 29.44 3.60
C PHE A 371 0.27 29.33 5.13
N GLU A 372 -0.89 29.19 5.77
CA GLU A 372 -1.02 28.79 7.17
C GLU A 372 -1.77 27.47 7.23
N TYR A 373 -1.26 26.52 8.01
CA TYR A 373 -1.79 25.18 8.09
C TYR A 373 -1.95 24.74 9.54
N GLN A 374 -3.11 24.15 9.83
CA GLN A 374 -3.39 23.45 11.09
C GLN A 374 -3.50 21.96 10.79
N LYS A 375 -2.75 21.13 11.52
CA LYS A 375 -2.72 19.66 11.35
C LYS A 375 -4.14 19.10 11.27
N ALA A 376 -4.45 18.40 10.20
CA ALA A 376 -5.80 17.89 9.96
C ALA A 376 -6.10 16.65 10.80
N HIS A 377 -5.09 15.78 11.00
CA HIS A 377 -5.24 14.52 11.70
C HIS A 377 -4.28 14.43 12.90
N PRO A 378 -4.71 14.86 14.10
CA PRO A 378 -3.98 14.61 15.33
C PRO A 378 -3.84 13.11 15.62
N VAL A 379 -2.69 12.70 16.13
CA VAL A 379 -2.39 11.33 16.52
C VAL A 379 -3.26 10.94 17.70
N ILE A 380 -4.08 9.90 17.51
CA ILE A 380 -4.89 9.36 18.59
C ILE A 380 -4.02 8.91 19.78
N MET A 381 -4.56 9.04 20.99
CA MET A 381 -3.88 8.69 22.26
C MET A 381 -2.66 9.55 22.63
N VAL A 382 -2.02 10.25 21.68
CA VAL A 382 -0.84 11.10 21.91
C VAL A 382 -1.22 12.58 21.91
N GLU A 383 -1.97 13.03 20.91
CA GLU A 383 -2.38 14.43 20.74
C GLU A 383 -3.83 14.65 21.19
N THR A 384 -4.21 14.13 22.38
CA THR A 384 -5.60 14.19 22.89
C THR A 384 -6.13 15.60 23.11
N ASP A 385 -5.22 16.55 23.31
CA ASP A 385 -5.51 17.97 23.59
C ASP A 385 -5.35 18.88 22.36
N THR A 386 -4.96 18.30 21.22
CA THR A 386 -4.79 19.04 19.96
C THR A 386 -6.10 19.06 19.17
N ILE A 387 -6.53 20.24 18.76
CA ILE A 387 -7.75 20.41 17.98
C ILE A 387 -7.44 20.11 16.49
N PRO A 388 -8.20 19.21 15.83
CA PRO A 388 -8.01 18.93 14.41
C PRO A 388 -8.32 20.15 13.56
N GLY A 389 -7.47 20.39 12.56
CA GLY A 389 -7.67 21.41 11.53
C GLY A 389 -8.62 20.96 10.42
N PRO A 390 -8.89 21.85 9.45
CA PRO A 390 -9.64 21.49 8.25
C PRO A 390 -8.93 20.39 7.46
N ASN A 391 -9.70 19.47 6.86
CA ASN A 391 -9.18 18.41 5.99
C ASN A 391 -8.79 18.93 4.60
N HIS A 392 -7.94 19.95 4.55
CA HIS A 392 -7.50 20.64 3.34
C HIS A 392 -5.98 20.79 3.32
N LEU A 393 -5.35 20.31 2.24
CA LEU A 393 -3.90 20.39 2.08
C LEU A 393 -3.49 21.77 1.54
N PRO A 394 -2.67 22.55 2.27
CA PRO A 394 -2.24 23.89 1.87
C PRO A 394 -1.22 23.83 0.72
N VAL A 395 -1.28 24.79 -0.19
CA VAL A 395 -0.32 24.92 -1.29
C VAL A 395 0.08 26.38 -1.53
N ALA A 396 1.29 26.58 -2.05
CA ALA A 396 1.78 27.88 -2.51
C ALA A 396 2.71 27.71 -3.72
N ASP A 397 2.65 28.62 -4.68
CA ASP A 397 3.56 28.61 -5.83
C ASP A 397 4.90 29.27 -5.47
N SER A 398 6.00 28.71 -5.97
CA SER A 398 7.36 29.23 -5.79
C SER A 398 8.21 29.08 -7.05
N GLU A 399 9.37 29.74 -7.06
CA GLU A 399 10.41 29.55 -8.10
C GLU A 399 10.96 28.11 -8.15
N TYR A 400 10.85 27.37 -7.05
CA TYR A 400 11.26 25.97 -6.93
C TYR A 400 10.15 24.98 -7.32
N GLY A 401 8.95 25.49 -7.66
CA GLY A 401 7.77 24.70 -7.93
C GLY A 401 6.63 24.95 -6.95
N ARG A 402 5.53 24.22 -7.12
CA ARG A 402 4.40 24.29 -6.20
C ARG A 402 4.74 23.56 -4.90
N LEU A 403 4.78 24.31 -3.80
CA LEU A 403 5.03 23.80 -2.47
C LEU A 403 3.71 23.37 -1.83
N GLY A 404 3.72 22.29 -1.06
CA GLY A 404 2.61 21.86 -0.21
C GLY A 404 3.07 21.61 1.22
N GLY A 405 2.14 21.53 2.17
CA GLY A 405 2.43 21.23 3.57
C GLY A 405 1.57 20.11 4.13
N ALA A 406 2.16 19.20 4.91
CA ALA A 406 1.43 18.19 5.68
C ALA A 406 2.24 17.85 6.94
N ILE A 407 1.60 17.69 8.10
CA ILE A 407 2.31 17.53 9.36
C ILE A 407 2.26 16.06 9.79
N CYS A 408 3.45 15.44 9.90
CA CYS A 408 3.63 14.13 10.53
C CYS A 408 2.61 13.07 10.10
N PHE A 409 1.67 12.76 10.98
CA PHE A 409 0.64 11.72 10.85
C PHE A 409 -0.38 11.98 9.73
N ASP A 410 -0.50 13.22 9.24
CA ASP A 410 -1.31 13.50 8.05
C ASP A 410 -0.89 12.63 6.85
N MET A 411 0.37 12.21 6.80
CA MET A 411 0.94 11.38 5.74
C MET A 411 0.34 9.97 5.67
N ASP A 412 -0.27 9.49 6.77
CA ASP A 412 -0.87 8.15 6.83
C ASP A 412 -2.30 8.12 6.25
N PHE A 413 -2.90 9.29 6.04
CA PHE A 413 -4.26 9.47 5.51
C PHE A 413 -4.23 9.66 4.00
N GLN A 414 -4.42 8.55 3.28
CA GLN A 414 -4.27 8.52 1.82
C GLN A 414 -5.14 9.54 1.09
N ASN A 415 -6.40 9.71 1.52
CA ASN A 415 -7.33 10.67 0.92
C ASN A 415 -6.92 12.13 1.18
N PHE A 416 -6.25 12.42 2.29
CA PHE A 416 -5.73 13.76 2.57
C PHE A 416 -4.55 14.06 1.65
N ILE A 417 -3.58 13.14 1.55
CA ILE A 417 -2.40 13.31 0.72
C ILE A 417 -2.70 13.26 -0.78
N ALA A 418 -3.77 12.60 -1.21
CA ALA A 418 -4.25 12.66 -2.59
C ALA A 418 -4.48 14.11 -3.08
N GLN A 419 -4.87 15.01 -2.18
CA GLN A 419 -5.04 16.44 -2.52
C GLN A 419 -3.74 17.10 -2.99
N ALA A 420 -2.56 16.63 -2.54
CA ALA A 420 -1.28 17.14 -3.04
C ALA A 420 -1.10 16.80 -4.52
N GLY A 421 -1.48 15.58 -4.91
CA GLY A 421 -1.50 15.15 -6.28
C GLY A 421 -2.52 15.94 -7.13
N ASP A 422 -3.75 16.11 -6.65
CA ASP A 422 -4.80 16.87 -7.35
C ASP A 422 -4.39 18.33 -7.61
N GLN A 423 -3.68 18.92 -6.63
CA GLN A 423 -3.18 20.28 -6.70
C GLN A 423 -1.83 20.40 -7.43
N LYS A 424 -1.26 19.28 -7.91
CA LYS A 424 0.04 19.20 -8.61
C LYS A 424 1.19 19.79 -7.78
N VAL A 425 1.27 19.41 -6.52
CA VAL A 425 2.39 19.76 -5.64
C VAL A 425 3.68 19.15 -6.19
N ASP A 426 4.71 19.98 -6.38
CA ASP A 426 6.04 19.57 -6.81
C ASP A 426 6.87 19.09 -5.60
N ILE A 427 6.85 19.86 -4.49
CA ILE A 427 7.58 19.57 -3.25
C ILE A 427 6.62 19.66 -2.05
N LEU A 428 6.45 18.56 -1.32
CA LEU A 428 5.70 18.49 -0.08
C LEU A 428 6.65 18.66 1.12
N LEU A 429 6.47 19.74 1.87
CA LEU A 429 7.21 20.05 3.09
C LEU A 429 6.53 19.35 4.27
N GLN A 430 7.26 18.49 4.95
CA GLN A 430 6.71 17.65 6.00
C GLN A 430 7.47 17.82 7.32
N PRO A 431 7.07 18.78 8.17
CA PRO A 431 7.51 18.80 9.55
C PRO A 431 6.94 17.62 10.34
N SER A 432 7.73 17.03 11.23
CA SER A 432 7.32 15.85 11.98
C SER A 432 7.99 15.74 13.35
N TRP A 433 7.18 15.43 14.36
CA TRP A 433 7.54 15.12 15.72
C TRP A 433 7.15 13.68 16.00
N THR A 434 8.12 12.83 15.74
CA THR A 434 8.05 11.38 15.92
C THR A 434 8.97 10.97 17.04
N TRP A 435 8.74 9.79 17.64
CA TRP A 435 9.50 9.24 18.76
C TRP A 435 10.02 7.83 18.49
N GLY A 436 11.14 7.48 19.12
CA GLY A 436 11.60 6.10 19.19
C GLY A 436 11.62 5.37 17.85
N SER A 437 11.04 4.17 17.84
CA SER A 437 11.13 3.26 16.68
C SER A 437 10.13 3.58 15.55
N ILE A 438 9.05 4.32 15.83
CA ILE A 438 7.97 4.60 14.85
C ILE A 438 8.46 5.43 13.66
N GLY A 439 9.42 6.32 13.91
CA GLY A 439 9.88 7.28 12.92
C GLY A 439 10.49 6.64 11.67
N ARG A 440 11.06 5.44 11.79
CA ARG A 440 11.57 4.68 10.62
C ARG A 440 10.44 4.14 9.76
N LEU A 441 9.37 3.65 10.40
CA LEU A 441 8.20 3.14 9.70
C LEU A 441 7.43 4.29 9.04
N GLU A 442 7.28 5.43 9.71
CA GLU A 442 6.65 6.60 9.09
C GLU A 442 7.43 7.11 7.88
N ALA A 443 8.76 7.24 7.98
CA ALA A 443 9.60 7.64 6.84
C ALA A 443 9.47 6.64 5.67
N THR A 444 9.25 5.36 5.98
CA THR A 444 8.95 4.31 4.99
C THR A 444 7.59 4.57 4.34
N ILE A 445 6.52 4.77 5.11
CA ILE A 445 5.17 5.04 4.59
C ILE A 445 5.16 6.25 3.66
N GLN A 446 5.87 7.31 4.04
CA GLN A 446 5.93 8.56 3.28
C GLN A 446 6.59 8.39 1.92
N SER A 447 7.60 7.52 1.78
CA SER A 447 8.18 7.22 0.47
C SER A 447 7.15 6.66 -0.53
N PHE A 448 6.17 5.86 -0.06
CA PHE A 448 5.07 5.40 -0.91
C PHE A 448 4.15 6.55 -1.30
N ARG A 449 3.92 7.52 -0.42
CA ARG A 449 3.12 8.71 -0.72
C ARG A 449 3.76 9.54 -1.84
N ALA A 450 5.09 9.66 -1.85
CA ALA A 450 5.85 10.33 -2.91
C ALA A 450 5.59 9.66 -4.28
N VAL A 451 5.63 8.33 -4.33
CA VAL A 451 5.42 7.54 -5.56
C VAL A 451 3.95 7.55 -6.01
N GLU A 452 3.01 7.42 -5.07
CA GLU A 452 1.57 7.45 -5.37
C GLU A 452 1.13 8.78 -5.97
N GLN A 453 1.58 9.88 -5.36
CA GLN A 453 1.17 11.24 -5.75
C GLN A 453 2.15 11.92 -6.69
N GLY A 454 3.26 11.28 -7.05
CA GLY A 454 4.19 11.81 -8.04
C GLY A 454 4.92 13.08 -7.63
N LEU A 455 5.27 13.23 -6.35
CA LEU A 455 5.85 14.45 -5.79
C LEU A 455 7.13 14.17 -4.99
N THR A 456 7.94 15.21 -4.75
CA THR A 456 9.10 15.13 -3.85
C THR A 456 8.66 15.42 -2.42
N ILE A 457 9.10 14.65 -1.43
CA ILE A 457 8.84 14.90 -0.01
C ILE A 457 10.13 15.32 0.68
N PHE A 458 10.11 16.49 1.32
CA PHE A 458 11.16 16.92 2.25
C PHE A 458 10.66 16.78 3.69
N ARG A 459 11.11 15.72 4.36
CA ARG A 459 10.76 15.40 5.74
C ARG A 459 11.76 16.03 6.72
N CYS A 460 11.24 16.75 7.70
CA CYS A 460 11.97 17.27 8.84
C CYS A 460 11.49 16.60 10.14
N GLY A 461 12.17 15.50 10.53
CA GLY A 461 11.82 14.70 11.72
C GLY A 461 12.65 15.03 12.95
N SER A 462 12.03 15.17 14.12
CA SER A 462 12.70 15.50 15.39
C SER A 462 13.52 14.34 16.00
N TRP A 463 12.88 13.23 16.38
CA TRP A 463 13.49 12.00 16.89
C TRP A 463 13.33 10.83 15.91
N ALA A 464 13.51 11.13 14.63
CA ALA A 464 13.39 10.19 13.54
C ALA A 464 14.23 10.61 12.35
N PRO A 465 14.33 9.76 11.31
CA PRO A 465 14.97 10.17 10.08
C PRO A 465 14.32 11.41 9.47
N SER A 466 15.13 12.42 9.19
CA SER A 466 14.81 13.40 8.14
C SER A 466 15.25 12.84 6.80
N THR A 467 14.39 12.95 5.79
CA THR A 467 14.61 12.31 4.49
C THR A 467 14.16 13.18 3.33
N VAL A 468 14.74 12.95 2.15
CA VAL A 468 14.26 13.50 0.88
C VAL A 468 13.96 12.34 -0.07
N TRP A 469 12.68 12.12 -0.36
CA TRP A 469 12.22 11.10 -1.31
C TRP A 469 11.64 11.76 -2.54
N ASP A 470 12.00 11.28 -3.72
CA ASP A 470 11.46 11.77 -4.97
C ASP A 470 10.24 10.94 -5.46
N PRO A 471 9.56 11.36 -6.54
CA PRO A 471 8.41 10.65 -7.14
C PRO A 471 8.69 9.22 -7.63
N TYR A 472 9.95 8.82 -7.68
CA TYR A 472 10.44 7.55 -8.18
C TYR A 472 11.07 6.70 -7.09
N HIS A 473 10.89 7.04 -5.81
CA HIS A 473 11.45 6.31 -4.67
C HIS A 473 12.98 6.40 -4.56
N GLN A 474 13.60 7.44 -5.14
CA GLN A 474 15.02 7.70 -4.98
C GLN A 474 15.27 8.56 -3.73
N LEU A 475 16.33 8.21 -2.97
CA LEU A 475 16.72 8.88 -1.74
C LEU A 475 17.80 9.92 -2.02
N PHE A 476 17.50 11.20 -1.77
CA PHE A 476 18.45 12.31 -1.97
C PHE A 476 19.14 12.75 -0.68
N GLY A 477 18.55 12.43 0.48
CA GLY A 477 19.12 12.78 1.77
C GLY A 477 18.50 11.95 2.89
N TYR A 478 19.31 11.62 3.88
CA TYR A 478 18.89 10.82 5.04
C TYR A 478 19.76 11.15 6.25
N LYS A 479 19.15 11.49 7.39
CA LYS A 479 19.86 11.66 8.66
C LYS A 479 18.98 11.23 9.82
N TYR A 480 19.51 10.38 10.70
CA TYR A 480 18.89 10.08 11.99
C TYR A 480 19.05 11.25 12.94
N ASN A 481 17.95 11.61 13.61
CA ASN A 481 17.91 12.73 14.54
C ASN A 481 17.50 12.25 15.94
N LEU A 482 18.02 12.94 16.96
CA LEU A 482 17.80 12.66 18.38
C LEU A 482 17.38 13.95 19.11
N GLY A 483 16.30 14.57 18.63
CA GLY A 483 15.68 15.74 19.28
C GLY A 483 16.45 17.05 19.22
N SER A 484 17.66 17.06 18.65
CA SER A 484 18.44 18.28 18.45
C SER A 484 19.37 18.16 17.24
N GLY A 485 19.79 19.31 16.72
CA GLY A 485 20.72 19.41 15.60
C GLY A 485 20.09 20.04 14.36
N ASP A 486 20.58 19.60 13.20
CA ASP A 486 20.16 20.07 11.89
C ASP A 486 20.10 18.97 10.85
N PHE A 487 19.47 19.24 9.71
CA PHE A 487 19.60 18.41 8.52
C PHE A 487 19.60 19.32 7.30
N THR A 488 20.52 19.12 6.36
CA THR A 488 20.55 19.86 5.10
C THR A 488 20.70 18.85 3.97
N ALA A 489 19.92 19.03 2.91
CA ALA A 489 19.93 18.15 1.75
C ALA A 489 19.66 18.94 0.47
N GLU A 490 20.13 18.40 -0.64
CA GLU A 490 19.80 18.86 -1.98
C GLU A 490 18.47 18.26 -2.40
N VAL A 491 17.42 19.07 -2.45
CA VAL A 491 16.08 18.65 -2.85
C VAL A 491 15.96 18.74 -4.37
N PRO A 492 15.64 17.64 -5.07
CA PRO A 492 15.54 17.66 -6.53
C PRO A 492 14.33 18.51 -6.98
N LEU A 493 14.58 19.47 -7.87
CA LEU A 493 13.59 20.34 -8.48
C LEU A 493 12.89 19.60 -9.62
N ARG A 494 12.05 18.63 -9.25
CA ARG A 494 11.18 17.91 -10.19
C ARG A 494 9.80 18.54 -10.19
N LYS A 495 9.23 18.68 -11.38
CA LYS A 495 7.80 18.92 -11.51
C LYS A 495 7.01 17.68 -11.14
N HIS A 496 5.81 17.89 -10.60
CA HIS A 496 4.85 16.84 -10.28
C HIS A 496 4.72 15.86 -11.47
N VAL A 497 4.99 14.59 -11.19
CA VAL A 497 4.94 13.51 -12.17
C VAL A 497 3.52 12.94 -12.17
N PRO A 498 2.77 13.01 -13.29
CA PRO A 498 1.45 12.42 -13.34
C PRO A 498 1.55 10.90 -13.13
N THR A 499 0.74 10.38 -12.21
CA THR A 499 0.61 8.95 -11.94
C THR A 499 -0.79 8.49 -12.35
N VAL A 500 -0.95 7.20 -12.68
CA VAL A 500 -2.29 6.67 -12.99
C VAL A 500 -3.14 6.70 -11.71
N TYR A 501 -2.54 6.42 -10.56
CA TYR A 501 -3.23 6.46 -9.26
C TYR A 501 -3.76 7.86 -8.94
N ASN A 502 -3.00 8.92 -9.21
CA ASN A 502 -3.47 10.30 -9.10
C ASN A 502 -4.71 10.55 -9.99
N ALA A 503 -4.67 10.08 -11.24
CA ALA A 503 -5.74 10.33 -12.20
C ALA A 503 -7.05 9.57 -11.92
N VAL A 504 -6.97 8.35 -11.37
CA VAL A 504 -8.14 7.48 -11.15
C VAL A 504 -8.48 7.26 -9.67
N GLY A 505 -7.63 7.73 -8.76
CA GLY A 505 -7.73 7.52 -7.32
C GLY A 505 -7.90 6.05 -6.95
N ASN A 506 -8.83 5.81 -6.04
CA ASN A 506 -9.14 4.48 -5.50
C ASN A 506 -9.98 3.59 -6.46
N LEU A 507 -9.98 3.86 -7.77
CA LEU A 507 -10.75 3.06 -8.74
C LEU A 507 -10.44 1.55 -8.67
N TRP A 508 -9.17 1.17 -8.53
CA TRP A 508 -8.78 -0.24 -8.37
C TRP A 508 -9.41 -0.88 -7.13
N ALA A 509 -9.40 -0.16 -6.01
CA ALA A 509 -10.06 -0.59 -4.78
C ALA A 509 -11.58 -0.72 -4.97
N TYR A 510 -12.23 0.22 -5.67
CA TYR A 510 -13.66 0.14 -5.96
C TYR A 510 -14.03 -1.03 -6.88
N ILE A 511 -13.18 -1.37 -7.85
CA ILE A 511 -13.34 -2.58 -8.67
C ILE A 511 -13.28 -3.83 -7.76
N CYS A 512 -12.33 -3.87 -6.83
CA CYS A 512 -12.22 -4.96 -5.85
C CYS A 512 -13.45 -5.02 -4.92
N CYS A 513 -14.01 -3.89 -4.50
CA CYS A 513 -15.27 -3.82 -3.75
C CYS A 513 -16.44 -4.42 -4.54
N ALA A 514 -16.61 -4.02 -5.80
CA ALA A 514 -17.66 -4.55 -6.67
C ALA A 514 -17.50 -6.07 -6.89
N ALA A 515 -16.28 -6.53 -7.17
CA ALA A 515 -15.98 -7.96 -7.31
C ALA A 515 -16.27 -8.74 -6.03
N SER A 516 -15.94 -8.18 -4.87
CA SER A 516 -16.19 -8.79 -3.56
C SER A 516 -17.68 -8.95 -3.27
N ILE A 517 -18.50 -7.95 -3.61
CA ILE A 517 -19.97 -8.05 -3.51
C ILE A 517 -20.48 -9.23 -4.36
N VAL A 518 -20.00 -9.36 -5.60
CA VAL A 518 -20.37 -10.47 -6.48
C VAL A 518 -19.95 -11.81 -5.86
N PHE A 519 -18.71 -11.94 -5.36
CA PHE A 519 -18.25 -13.17 -4.73
C PHE A 519 -19.06 -13.54 -3.47
N LEU A 520 -19.41 -12.55 -2.65
CA LEU A 520 -20.28 -12.74 -1.48
C LEU A 520 -21.67 -13.23 -1.87
N ILE A 521 -22.30 -12.61 -2.88
CA ILE A 521 -23.61 -13.05 -3.40
C ILE A 521 -23.51 -14.51 -3.89
N LEU A 522 -22.45 -14.87 -4.62
CA LEU A 522 -22.26 -16.24 -5.12
C LEU A 522 -22.11 -17.28 -3.98
N VAL A 523 -21.50 -16.88 -2.86
CA VAL A 523 -21.37 -17.74 -1.67
C VAL A 523 -22.70 -17.88 -0.93
N LEU A 524 -23.44 -16.78 -0.74
CA LEU A 524 -24.63 -16.72 0.10
C LEU A 524 -25.91 -17.25 -0.59
N VAL A 525 -26.07 -17.02 -1.89
CA VAL A 525 -27.29 -17.43 -2.63
C VAL A 525 -27.36 -18.96 -2.73
N PRO A 526 -28.53 -19.62 -2.66
CA PRO A 526 -28.63 -21.08 -2.79
C PRO A 526 -28.07 -21.61 -4.12
N LYS A 527 -27.35 -22.74 -4.07
CA LYS A 527 -26.60 -23.33 -5.20
C LYS A 527 -27.43 -23.50 -6.47
N ARG A 528 -28.70 -23.90 -6.32
CA ARG A 528 -29.65 -24.06 -7.43
C ARG A 528 -29.83 -22.80 -8.30
N HIS A 529 -29.77 -21.61 -7.70
CA HIS A 529 -29.93 -20.35 -8.44
C HIS A 529 -28.64 -19.96 -9.14
N VAL A 530 -27.51 -20.13 -8.44
CA VAL A 530 -26.18 -19.84 -8.99
C VAL A 530 -25.86 -20.74 -10.18
N ASP A 531 -26.14 -22.05 -10.09
CA ASP A 531 -25.93 -22.99 -11.20
C ASP A 531 -26.80 -22.64 -12.41
N ARG A 532 -28.03 -22.17 -12.20
CA ARG A 532 -28.90 -21.65 -13.28
C ARG A 532 -28.33 -20.41 -13.94
N TRP A 533 -27.77 -19.48 -13.16
CA TRP A 533 -27.13 -18.28 -13.71
C TRP A 533 -25.92 -18.64 -14.58
N PHE A 534 -25.05 -19.54 -14.11
CA PHE A 534 -23.92 -19.99 -14.90
C PHE A 534 -24.35 -20.70 -16.19
N ALA A 535 -25.35 -21.59 -16.12
CA ALA A 535 -25.87 -22.27 -17.30
C ALA A 535 -26.45 -21.27 -18.34
N ALA A 536 -27.14 -20.22 -17.88
CA ALA A 536 -27.65 -19.16 -18.76
C ALA A 536 -26.52 -18.36 -19.43
N ILE A 537 -25.44 -18.06 -18.71
CA ILE A 537 -24.26 -17.36 -19.23
C ILE A 537 -23.54 -18.22 -20.28
N GLU A 538 -23.26 -19.48 -19.97
CA GLU A 538 -22.63 -20.42 -20.90
C GLU A 538 -23.47 -20.60 -22.16
N GLY A 539 -24.80 -20.71 -22.01
CA GLY A 539 -25.73 -20.76 -23.14
C GLY A 539 -25.68 -19.52 -24.03
N ARG A 540 -25.52 -18.32 -23.46
CA ARG A 540 -25.36 -17.07 -24.24
C ARG A 540 -24.03 -17.01 -24.97
N ILE A 541 -22.94 -17.42 -24.32
CA ILE A 541 -21.60 -17.44 -24.94
C ILE A 541 -21.57 -18.40 -26.13
N LEU A 542 -22.12 -19.60 -25.97
CA LEU A 542 -22.19 -20.60 -27.04
C LEU A 542 -23.06 -20.15 -28.23
N ARG A 543 -24.17 -19.45 -27.97
CA ARG A 543 -25.00 -18.85 -29.04
C ARG A 543 -24.24 -17.77 -29.81
N ARG A 544 -23.47 -16.93 -29.11
CA ARG A 544 -22.69 -15.85 -29.74
C ARG A 544 -21.53 -16.37 -30.58
N SER A 545 -20.84 -17.43 -30.13
CA SER A 545 -19.79 -18.06 -30.94
C SER A 545 -20.34 -18.76 -32.19
N ARG A 546 -21.55 -19.31 -32.13
CA ARG A 546 -22.21 -19.91 -33.31
C ARG A 546 -22.73 -18.87 -34.30
N SER A 547 -23.19 -17.71 -33.85
CA SER A 547 -23.58 -16.62 -34.75
C SER A 547 -22.38 -16.02 -35.48
N ASP A 548 -21.23 -15.92 -34.82
CA ASP A 548 -20.01 -15.41 -35.45
C ASP A 548 -19.47 -16.40 -36.51
N GLU A 549 -19.47 -17.72 -36.24
CA GLU A 549 -19.12 -18.75 -37.25
C GLU A 549 -20.14 -18.80 -38.41
N GLY A 550 -21.43 -18.58 -38.16
CA GLY A 550 -22.48 -18.56 -39.18
C GLY A 550 -22.44 -17.33 -40.11
N SER A 551 -21.92 -16.19 -39.65
CA SER A 551 -21.77 -14.97 -40.45
C SER A 551 -20.53 -14.99 -41.37
N SER A 552 -19.53 -15.83 -41.08
CA SER A 552 -18.37 -16.06 -41.96
C SER A 552 -18.61 -17.10 -43.07
N GLY A 553 -19.84 -17.65 -43.17
CA GLY A 553 -20.20 -18.73 -44.09
C GLY A 553 -21.04 -18.33 -45.31
N SER A 554 -21.35 -17.04 -45.52
CA SER A 554 -22.18 -16.59 -46.65
C SER A 554 -21.47 -15.55 -47.52
N SER A 555 -20.74 -16.00 -48.54
CA SER A 555 -20.65 -15.32 -49.84
C SER A 555 -19.64 -16.03 -50.76
N LEU A 556 -20.12 -17.00 -51.54
CA LEU A 556 -19.67 -17.17 -52.92
C LEU A 556 -20.91 -17.55 -53.74
N PRO A 557 -21.40 -16.67 -54.63
CA PRO A 557 -22.39 -17.09 -55.61
C PRO A 557 -21.70 -17.99 -56.63
N VAL A 558 -22.28 -19.16 -56.87
CA VAL A 558 -21.95 -20.00 -58.03
C VAL A 558 -22.36 -19.20 -59.27
N THR A 559 -21.40 -18.56 -59.92
CA THR A 559 -21.56 -18.01 -61.26
C THR A 559 -21.36 -19.15 -62.25
N SER A 560 -22.42 -19.42 -63.00
CA SER A 560 -22.44 -20.22 -64.22
C SER A 560 -21.41 -19.69 -65.24
N ASP A 561 -20.47 -20.53 -65.64
CA ASP A 561 -19.71 -20.38 -66.89
C ASP A 561 -19.28 -21.79 -67.35
N ASP A 562 -20.25 -22.56 -67.85
CA ASP A 562 -20.02 -23.71 -68.72
C ASP A 562 -20.86 -23.51 -69.99
N ALA A 563 -20.38 -22.63 -70.85
CA ALA A 563 -20.75 -22.58 -72.26
C ALA A 563 -19.54 -22.11 -73.06
N VAL A 564 -19.23 -22.86 -74.11
CA VAL A 564 -18.17 -22.65 -75.12
C VAL A 564 -16.82 -23.30 -74.81
N ARG A 565 -16.75 -24.62 -75.05
CA ARG A 565 -15.66 -25.30 -75.78
C ARG A 565 -16.02 -26.76 -76.07
N GLU A 566 -16.87 -26.98 -77.07
CA GLU A 566 -16.87 -28.22 -77.86
C GLU A 566 -17.74 -28.01 -79.12
N ALA A 567 -17.09 -27.49 -80.16
CA ALA A 567 -17.51 -27.62 -81.55
C ALA A 567 -16.22 -27.76 -82.37
N ASP A 568 -15.64 -28.96 -82.30
CA ASP A 568 -14.78 -29.56 -83.32
C ASP A 568 -14.58 -31.03 -82.94
N ASN A 569 -15.61 -31.86 -83.21
CA ASN A 569 -15.49 -33.18 -83.84
C ASN A 569 -16.81 -33.98 -83.74
N ALA A 570 -17.29 -34.36 -84.94
CA ALA A 570 -18.33 -35.34 -85.29
C ALA A 570 -19.81 -34.88 -85.22
#